data_AF-A0A957UGM3-F1
#
_entry.id   AF-A0A957UGM3-F1
#
_cell.length_a   1.000
_cell.length_b   1.000
_cell.length_c   1.000
_cell.angle_alpha   90.00
_cell.angle_beta   90.00
_cell.angle_gamma   90.00
#
_symmetry.space_group_name_H-M   'P 1'
#
loop_
_entity.id
_entity.type
_entity.pdbx_description
1 polymer ?
#
loop_
_entity_poly.entity_id
_entity_poly.type
_entity_poly.pdbx_seq_one_letter_code
_entity_poly.pdbx_strand_id
1 'polypeptide(L)'
;KWSVDGERCFGYWAAQNSDCSICIRVCPYNKDYSKWWNRWGRRLAGTGLRNFMLMLDARMGFGQRMKPQSWWAGQREQLRQRVWTLLTSFMKSGK
;
A
#
# COMPACT_ATOMS: atom_id res chain seq x y z
N LYS A 1 25.60 0.37 -6.81
CA LYS A 1 24.80 -0.18 -5.69
C LYS A 1 24.62 0.91 -4.65
N TRP A 2 23.42 1.09 -4.09
CA TRP A 2 23.24 1.97 -2.93
C TRP A 2 23.52 1.19 -1.65
N SER A 3 24.34 1.76 -0.76
CA SER A 3 24.69 1.16 0.52
C SER A 3 23.77 1.70 1.62
N VAL A 4 23.36 0.81 2.54
CA VAL A 4 22.54 1.18 3.71
C VAL A 4 23.42 1.06 4.95
N ASP A 5 23.21 1.97 5.90
CA ASP A 5 23.80 1.88 7.23
C ASP A 5 23.09 0.78 8.03
N GLY A 6 23.78 -0.36 8.17
CA GLY A 6 23.24 -1.53 8.86
C GLY A 6 23.10 -1.33 10.36
N GLU A 7 24.01 -0.57 10.99
CA GLU A 7 24.00 -0.33 12.43
C GLU A 7 22.78 0.52 12.83
N ARG A 8 22.50 1.58 12.07
CA ARG A 8 21.29 2.39 12.29
C ARG A 8 20.01 1.61 12.04
N CYS A 9 19.98 0.78 10.98
CA CYS A 9 18.82 -0.07 10.70
C CYS A 9 18.56 -1.05 11.85
N PHE A 10 19.62 -1.71 12.33
CA PHE A 10 19.54 -2.65 13.44
C PHE A 10 19.17 -1.97 14.76
N GLY A 11 19.66 -0.76 15.02
CA GLY A 11 19.25 0.03 16.18
C GLY A 11 17.73 0.25 16.24
N TYR A 12 17.09 0.55 15.10
CA TYR A 12 15.63 0.64 15.02
C TYR A 12 14.92 -0.70 15.28
N TRP A 13 15.49 -1.82 14.81
CA TRP A 13 14.92 -3.15 15.05
C TRP A 13 14.96 -3.51 16.53
N ALA A 14 16.12 -3.29 17.18
CA ALA A 14 16.30 -3.52 18.60
C ALA A 14 15.35 -2.64 19.45
N ALA A 15 15.22 -1.35 19.11
CA ALA A 15 14.32 -0.44 19.81
C ALA A 15 12.83 -0.85 19.73
N GLN A 16 12.40 -1.37 18.58
CA GLN A 16 11.02 -1.83 18.36
C GLN A 16 10.77 -3.25 18.89
N ASN A 17 11.83 -4.00 19.26
CA ASN A 17 11.80 -5.43 19.58
C ASN A 17 11.11 -6.28 18.51
N SER A 18 11.19 -5.88 17.25
CA SER A 18 10.51 -6.52 16.12
C SER A 18 11.15 -6.11 14.79
N ASP A 19 10.82 -6.82 13.71
CA ASP A 19 11.28 -6.43 12.38
C ASP A 19 10.63 -5.10 11.96
N CYS A 20 11.45 -4.14 11.54
CA CYS A 20 10.91 -2.82 11.19
C CYS A 20 10.20 -2.84 9.83
N SER A 21 10.82 -3.47 8.81
CA SER A 21 10.32 -3.70 7.44
C SER A 21 9.64 -2.49 6.76
N ILE A 22 9.94 -1.28 7.24
CA ILE A 22 9.27 -0.03 6.86
C ILE A 22 9.51 0.32 5.40
N CYS A 23 10.73 0.11 4.92
CA CYS A 23 11.16 0.38 3.56
C CYS A 23 10.35 -0.41 2.53
N ILE A 24 10.10 -1.69 2.81
CA ILE A 24 9.28 -2.57 1.95
C ILE A 24 7.84 -2.09 1.95
N ARG A 25 7.29 -1.75 3.12
CA ARG A 25 5.89 -1.32 3.30
C ARG A 25 5.55 -0.03 2.55
N VAL A 26 6.46 0.95 2.56
CA VAL A 26 6.24 2.26 1.90
C VAL A 26 6.72 2.28 0.45
N CYS A 27 7.33 1.19 -0.03
CA CYS A 27 7.85 1.11 -1.38
C CYS A 27 6.72 1.35 -2.41
N PRO A 28 6.87 2.31 -3.34
CA PRO A 28 5.90 2.54 -4.42
C PRO A 28 5.69 1.31 -5.32
N TYR A 29 6.65 0.40 -5.34
CA TYR A 29 6.58 -0.85 -6.09
C TYR A 29 5.96 -2.02 -5.30
N ASN A 30 5.72 -1.87 -3.99
CA ASN A 30 5.05 -2.88 -3.18
C ASN A 30 3.54 -2.64 -3.18
N LYS A 31 2.88 -3.03 -4.28
CA LYS A 31 1.44 -2.82 -4.50
C LYS A 31 0.76 -4.13 -4.90
N ASP A 32 -0.56 -4.15 -4.74
CA ASP A 32 -1.41 -5.22 -5.26
C ASP A 32 -1.57 -5.07 -6.78
N TYR A 33 -0.95 -5.98 -7.54
CA TYR A 33 -0.95 -5.97 -9.00
C TYR A 33 -2.13 -6.70 -9.63
N SER A 34 -3.07 -7.25 -8.84
CA SER A 34 -4.37 -7.67 -9.39
C SER A 34 -5.09 -6.47 -10.03
N LYS A 35 -4.88 -5.28 -9.46
CA LYS A 35 -5.38 -3.99 -9.93
C LYS A 35 -4.61 -3.49 -11.15
N TRP A 36 -5.34 -3.24 -12.23
CA TRP A 36 -4.74 -2.80 -13.49
C TRP A 36 -4.01 -1.46 -13.38
N TRP A 37 -4.55 -0.50 -12.62
CA TRP A 37 -3.92 0.81 -12.44
C TRP A 37 -2.56 0.73 -11.74
N ASN A 38 -2.36 -0.20 -10.81
CA ASN A 38 -1.05 -0.40 -10.17
C ASN A 38 -0.01 -0.94 -11.16
N ARG A 39 -0.43 -1.74 -12.14
CA ARG A 39 0.44 -2.18 -13.25
C ARG A 39 0.86 -1.01 -14.13
N TRP A 40 -0.06 -0.09 -14.43
CA TRP A 40 0.25 1.14 -15.16
C TRP A 40 1.15 2.07 -14.34
N GLY A 41 0.87 2.24 -13.05
CA GLY A 41 1.71 3.01 -12.13
C GLY A 41 3.17 2.54 -12.13
N ARG A 42 3.40 1.22 -12.09
CA ARG A 42 4.74 0.63 -12.22
C ARG A 42 5.41 1.00 -13.55
N ARG A 43 4.70 0.95 -14.67
CA ARG A 43 5.24 1.34 -15.98
C ARG A 43 5.60 2.83 -16.02
N LEU A 44 4.72 3.69 -15.50
CA LEU A 44 4.96 5.14 -15.40
C LEU A 44 6.13 5.48 -14.47
N ALA A 45 6.36 4.69 -13.42
CA ALA A 45 7.50 4.87 -12.52
C ALA A 45 8.86 4.76 -13.23
N GLY A 46 8.92 4.04 -14.35
CA GLY A 46 10.13 3.88 -15.16
C GLY A 46 10.35 5.00 -16.19
N THR A 47 9.45 5.98 -16.30
CA THR A 47 9.54 7.08 -17.27
C THR A 47 9.91 8.40 -16.58
N GLY A 48 10.00 9.50 -17.35
CA GLY A 48 10.17 10.85 -16.80
C GLY A 48 9.04 11.30 -15.87
N LEU A 49 7.89 10.64 -15.90
CA LEU A 49 6.72 10.95 -15.05
C LEU A 49 6.81 10.32 -13.64
N ARG A 50 7.97 9.79 -13.24
CA ARG A 50 8.17 9.18 -11.92
C ARG A 50 7.73 10.07 -10.76
N ASN A 51 8.00 11.38 -10.82
CA ASN A 51 7.68 12.30 -9.72
C ASN A 51 6.16 12.48 -9.57
N PHE A 52 5.44 12.52 -10.69
CA PHE A 52 3.98 12.55 -10.68
C PHE A 52 3.40 11.26 -10.08
N MET A 53 3.96 10.11 -10.44
CA MET A 53 3.57 8.82 -9.85
C MET A 53 3.83 8.78 -8.34
N LEU A 54 4.99 9.27 -7.87
CA LEU A 54 5.31 9.36 -6.45
C LEU A 54 4.37 10.31 -5.69
N MET A 55 4.04 11.46 -6.29
CA MET A 55 3.07 12.40 -5.73
C MET A 55 1.70 11.74 -5.59
N LEU A 56 1.24 11.03 -6.62
CA LEU A 56 -0.01 10.27 -6.58
C LEU A 56 0.01 9.18 -5.50
N ASP A 57 1.12 8.46 -5.35
CA ASP A 57 1.28 7.42 -4.34
C ASP A 57 1.09 7.98 -2.92
N ALA A 58 1.76 9.11 -2.64
CA ALA A 58 1.65 9.81 -1.37
C ALA A 58 0.24 10.39 -1.15
N ARG A 59 -0.36 11.00 -2.18
CA ARG A 59 -1.71 11.58 -2.10
C ARG A 59 -2.80 10.55 -1.87
N MET A 60 -2.64 9.34 -2.42
CA MET A 60 -3.56 8.22 -2.18
C MET A 60 -3.38 7.58 -0.79
N GLY A 61 -2.40 8.01 -0.01
CA GLY A 61 -2.18 7.51 1.35
C GLY A 61 -1.66 6.07 1.38
N PHE A 62 -0.99 5.61 0.32
CA PHE A 62 -0.36 4.30 0.36
C PHE A 62 0.75 4.24 1.41
N GLY A 63 0.94 3.07 2.02
CA GLY A 63 1.97 2.90 3.05
C GLY A 63 1.63 3.57 4.39
N GLN A 64 0.39 4.05 4.61
CA GLN A 64 -0.04 4.50 5.93
C GLN A 64 -0.09 3.34 6.94
N ARG A 65 0.24 3.64 8.21
CA ARG A 65 0.20 2.66 9.30
C ARG A 65 -1.25 2.41 9.68
N MET A 66 -1.59 1.14 9.94
CA MET A 66 -2.86 0.77 10.54
C MET A 66 -2.62 0.15 11.91
N LYS A 67 -3.62 0.27 12.80
CA LYS A 67 -3.59 -0.43 14.08
C LYS A 67 -3.54 -1.95 13.82
N PRO A 68 -2.68 -2.72 14.52
CA PRO A 68 -2.57 -4.16 14.31
C PRO A 68 -3.92 -4.87 14.43
N GLN A 69 -4.73 -4.49 15.41
CA GLN A 69 -6.06 -5.06 15.63
C GLN A 69 -6.96 -4.91 14.39
N SER A 70 -6.96 -3.73 13.77
CA SER A 70 -7.74 -3.46 12.54
C SER A 70 -7.23 -4.26 11.34
N TRP A 71 -5.92 -4.51 11.26
CA TRP A 71 -5.31 -5.30 10.18
C TRP A 71 -5.65 -6.78 10.31
N TRP A 72 -5.43 -7.37 11.49
CA TRP A 72 -5.72 -8.78 11.75
C TRP A 72 -7.20 -9.11 11.70
N ALA A 73 -8.06 -8.17 12.11
CA ALA A 73 -9.51 -8.30 11.95
C ALA A 73 -9.97 -8.18 10.48
N GLY A 74 -9.08 -7.88 9.52
CA GLY A 74 -9.42 -7.81 8.10
C GLY A 74 -10.34 -6.64 7.73
N GLN A 75 -10.40 -5.57 8.55
CA GLN A 75 -11.36 -4.48 8.38
C GLN A 75 -11.33 -3.86 6.97
N ARG A 76 -10.14 -3.74 6.36
CA ARG A 76 -9.99 -3.24 4.99
C ARG A 76 -10.71 -4.11 3.95
N GLU A 77 -10.57 -5.43 4.05
CA GLU A 77 -11.17 -6.34 3.06
C GLU A 77 -12.68 -6.47 3.29
N GLN A 78 -13.12 -6.47 4.55
CA GLN A 78 -14.54 -6.48 4.90
C GLN A 78 -15.27 -5.23 4.39
N LEU A 79 -14.69 -4.04 4.59
CA LEU A 79 -15.23 -2.79 4.02
C LEU A 79 -15.35 -2.88 2.50
N ARG A 80 -14.31 -3.41 1.83
CA ARG A 80 -14.30 -3.59 0.38
C ARG A 80 -15.42 -4.51 -0.10
N GLN A 81 -15.59 -5.66 0.56
CA GLN A 81 -16.66 -6.61 0.25
C GLN A 81 -18.05 -6.00 0.46
N ARG A 82 -18.27 -5.29 1.58
CA ARG A 82 -19.56 -4.63 1.86
C ARG A 82 -19.91 -3.58 0.81
N VAL A 83 -18.97 -2.73 0.43
CA VAL A 83 -19.18 -1.72 -0.63
C VAL A 83 -19.50 -2.40 -1.96
N TRP A 84 -18.76 -3.46 -2.32
CA TRP A 84 -19.03 -4.21 -3.55
C TRP A 84 -20.42 -4.84 -3.57
N THR A 85 -20.84 -5.48 -2.47
CA THR A 85 -22.18 -6.08 -2.35
C THR A 85 -23.28 -5.02 -2.44
N LEU A 86 -23.09 -3.84 -1.84
CA LEU A 86 -24.05 -2.74 -1.94
C LEU A 86 -24.16 -2.19 -3.36
N LEU A 87 -23.03 -1.95 -4.04
CA LEU A 87 -23.00 -1.45 -5.42
C LEU A 87 -23.67 -2.43 -6.39
N THR A 88 -23.42 -3.73 -6.22
CA THR A 88 -24.03 -4.78 -7.05
C THR A 88 -25.50 -5.00 -6.75
N SER A 89 -25.92 -4.87 -5.49
CA SER A 89 -27.33 -4.91 -5.10
C SER A 89 -28.12 -3.73 -5.67
N PHE A 90 -27.56 -2.52 -5.58
CA PHE A 90 -28.17 -1.32 -6.17
C PHE A 90 -28.35 -1.43 -7.69
N MET A 91 -27.34 -1.93 -8.41
CA MET A 91 -27.46 -2.19 -9.86
C MET A 91 -28.50 -3.27 -10.22
N LYS A 92 -28.78 -4.22 -9.33
CA LYS A 92 -29.83 -5.24 -9.54
C LYS A 92 -31.24 -4.73 -9.22
N SER A 93 -31.38 -3.74 -8.34
CA SER A 93 -32.67 -3.17 -7.93
C SER A 93 -33.17 -2.02 -8.82
N GLY A 94 -32.35 -1.56 -9.78
CA GLY A 94 -32.67 -0.49 -10.74
C GLY A 94 -33.12 -0.97 -12.13
N LYS A 95 -33.55 -2.23 -12.26
CA LYS A 95 -34.29 -2.75 -13.42
C LYS A 95 -35.70 -3.10 -12.99
#